data_AF-A0A183AAE4-F1
#
_entry.id   AF-A0A183AAE4-F1
#
_cell.length_a   1.000
_cell.length_b   1.000
_cell.length_c   1.000
_cell.angle_alpha   90.00
_cell.angle_beta   90.00
_cell.angle_gamma   90.00
#
_symmetry.space_group_name_H-M   'P 1'
#
loop_
_entity.id
_entity.type
_entity.pdbx_description
1 polymer ?
#
loop_
_entity_poly.entity_id
_entity_poly.type
_entity_poly.pdbx_seq_one_letter_code
_entity_poly.pdbx_strand_id
1 'polypeptide(L)'
;LLRKLGPQNLYTCLANFHLLAWLANYDQLPLALHEENGHWVEEPQGITGLLDAIALASRANEDDQPSVPAEQRIKLASSAVSKWAGESSAWATVNELVRASDSTPSPPPHIGSTGSSVSGSHNVSTSVDPTLGSTRGREPAHSNTEITDSNFWACPHCTYHNELETLECEMCGLPRHA
;
A
#
# COMPACT_ATOMS: atom_id res chain seq x y z
N LEU A 1 5.55 -5.69 -2.42
CA LEU A 1 4.33 -6.54 -2.33
C LEU A 1 3.75 -6.83 -3.70
N LEU A 2 3.40 -5.82 -4.50
CA LEU A 2 2.75 -5.97 -5.83
C LEU A 2 3.53 -6.82 -6.84
N ARG A 3 4.87 -6.73 -6.90
CA ARG A 3 5.71 -7.58 -7.77
C ARG A 3 5.68 -9.08 -7.44
N LYS A 4 5.38 -9.46 -6.19
CA LYS A 4 5.33 -10.86 -5.74
C LYS A 4 3.93 -11.46 -5.85
N LEU A 5 2.93 -10.61 -6.07
CA LEU A 5 1.54 -11.03 -6.21
C LEU A 5 1.32 -11.29 -7.69
N GLY A 6 1.38 -12.55 -8.09
CA GLY A 6 0.84 -12.95 -9.38
C GLY A 6 -0.63 -12.53 -9.51
N PRO A 7 -1.21 -12.53 -10.72
CA PRO A 7 -2.59 -12.10 -10.96
C PRO A 7 -3.61 -12.80 -10.03
N GLN A 8 -3.30 -14.02 -9.59
CA GLN A 8 -4.12 -14.80 -8.67
C GLN A 8 -4.26 -14.21 -7.26
N ASN A 9 -3.32 -13.38 -6.82
CA ASN A 9 -3.37 -12.77 -5.49
C ASN A 9 -3.70 -11.27 -5.53
N LEU A 10 -3.92 -10.72 -6.72
CA LEU A 10 -4.16 -9.29 -6.89
C LEU A 10 -5.46 -8.87 -6.20
N TYR A 11 -6.52 -9.66 -6.37
CA TYR A 11 -7.79 -9.45 -5.67
C TYR A 11 -7.63 -9.44 -4.15
N THR A 12 -6.95 -10.43 -3.57
CA THR A 12 -6.74 -10.51 -2.11
C THR A 12 -6.05 -9.27 -1.56
N CYS A 13 -5.11 -8.68 -2.31
CA CYS A 13 -4.43 -7.48 -1.89
C CYS A 13 -5.24 -6.21 -2.14
N LEU A 14 -5.85 -6.08 -3.31
CA LEU A 14 -6.63 -4.89 -3.64
C LEU A 14 -8.00 -4.84 -2.94
N ALA A 15 -8.50 -5.96 -2.43
CA ALA A 15 -9.67 -5.99 -1.56
C ALA A 15 -9.37 -5.59 -0.10
N ASN A 16 -8.10 -5.33 0.24
CA ASN A 16 -7.75 -4.84 1.58
C ASN A 16 -8.19 -3.37 1.73
N PHE A 17 -9.06 -3.11 2.72
CA PHE A 17 -9.61 -1.78 2.97
C PHE A 17 -8.54 -0.69 3.15
N HIS A 18 -7.46 -0.97 3.88
CA HIS A 18 -6.40 0.02 4.11
C HIS A 18 -5.64 0.36 2.83
N LEU A 19 -5.40 -0.63 1.98
CA LEU A 19 -4.78 -0.39 0.68
C LEU A 19 -5.70 0.40 -0.25
N LEU A 20 -7.01 0.12 -0.24
CA LEU A 20 -8.00 0.90 -0.99
C LEU A 20 -8.06 2.36 -0.52
N ALA A 21 -8.17 2.58 0.79
CA ALA A 21 -8.21 3.92 1.37
C ALA A 21 -6.93 4.71 1.07
N TRP A 22 -5.77 4.05 1.13
CA TRP A 22 -4.49 4.65 0.78
C TRP A 22 -4.42 5.00 -0.72
N LEU A 23 -4.80 4.08 -1.61
CA LEU A 23 -4.80 4.33 -3.07
C LEU A 23 -5.77 5.45 -3.46
N ALA A 24 -6.94 5.50 -2.83
CA ALA A 24 -7.98 6.49 -3.12
C ALA A 24 -7.61 7.91 -2.68
N ASN A 25 -6.78 8.05 -1.63
CA ASN A 25 -6.45 9.33 -1.00
C ASN A 25 -5.00 9.79 -1.28
N TYR A 26 -4.33 9.17 -2.26
CA TYR A 26 -2.96 9.54 -2.61
C TYR A 26 -2.94 10.28 -3.94
N ASP A 27 -3.06 11.61 -3.88
CA ASP A 27 -3.23 12.50 -5.05
C ASP A 27 -2.12 12.41 -6.10
N GLN A 28 -0.93 11.92 -5.74
CA GLN A 28 0.18 11.75 -6.67
C GLN A 28 0.06 10.45 -7.50
N LEU A 29 -0.90 9.57 -7.20
CA LEU A 29 -1.19 8.39 -7.99
C LEU A 29 -2.40 8.66 -8.88
N PRO A 30 -2.38 8.21 -10.14
CA PRO A 30 -3.51 8.36 -11.07
C PRO A 30 -4.74 7.50 -10.71
N LEU A 31 -4.76 6.89 -9.53
CA LEU A 31 -5.88 6.14 -8.97
C LEU A 31 -6.66 6.93 -7.92
N ALA A 32 -6.20 8.13 -7.53
CA ALA A 32 -6.90 8.91 -6.52
C ALA A 32 -8.34 9.22 -6.96
N LEU A 33 -9.25 9.26 -5.99
CA LEU A 33 -10.59 9.78 -6.24
C LEU A 33 -10.46 11.26 -6.60
N HIS A 34 -11.05 11.65 -7.72
CA HIS A 34 -11.12 13.04 -8.13
C HIS A 34 -12.56 13.53 -8.12
N GLU A 35 -12.73 14.75 -7.64
CA GLU A 35 -14.00 15.46 -7.66
C GLU A 35 -13.95 16.55 -8.72
N GLU A 36 -14.86 16.49 -9.69
CA GLU A 36 -15.02 17.50 -10.72
C GLU A 36 -16.42 18.11 -10.57
N ASN A 37 -16.48 19.44 -10.38
CA ASN A 37 -17.75 20.19 -10.26
C ASN A 37 -18.71 19.70 -9.16
N GLY A 38 -18.19 19.17 -8.04
CA GLY A 38 -19.03 18.67 -6.95
C GLY A 38 -19.46 17.21 -7.10
N HIS A 39 -18.97 16.51 -8.14
CA HIS A 39 -19.28 15.12 -8.42
C HIS A 39 -18.00 14.28 -8.46
N TRP A 40 -18.06 13.09 -7.85
CA TRP A 40 -16.99 12.12 -7.97
C TRP A 40 -16.90 11.61 -9.40
N VAL A 41 -15.71 11.67 -9.99
CA VAL A 41 -15.49 11.17 -11.34
C VAL A 41 -15.49 9.65 -11.30
N GLU A 42 -16.49 9.04 -11.92
CA GLU A 42 -16.55 7.60 -12.13
C GLU A 42 -15.67 7.20 -13.33
N GLU A 43 -14.41 6.87 -13.06
CA GLU A 43 -13.50 6.39 -14.08
C GLU A 43 -13.42 4.84 -14.06
N PRO A 44 -13.84 4.14 -15.14
CA PRO A 44 -13.80 2.67 -15.18
C PRO A 44 -12.39 2.09 -15.06
N GLN A 45 -11.37 2.87 -15.42
CA GLN A 45 -9.96 2.49 -15.26
C GLN A 45 -9.36 2.98 -13.93
N GLY A 46 -10.07 3.83 -13.20
CA GLY A 46 -9.64 4.35 -11.90
C GLY A 46 -10.08 3.47 -10.72
N ILE A 47 -10.07 4.06 -9.53
CA ILE A 47 -10.43 3.37 -8.27
C ILE A 47 -11.90 2.95 -8.23
N THR A 48 -12.81 3.69 -8.86
CA THR A 48 -14.23 3.33 -8.93
C THR A 48 -14.43 2.03 -9.72
N GLY A 49 -13.77 1.86 -10.86
CA GLY A 49 -13.78 0.60 -11.60
C GLY A 49 -13.16 -0.59 -10.85
N LEU A 50 -12.16 -0.34 -10.00
CA LEU A 50 -11.61 -1.37 -9.10
C LEU A 50 -12.66 -1.78 -8.05
N LEU A 51 -13.35 -0.82 -7.44
CA LEU A 51 -14.39 -1.09 -6.44
C LEU A 51 -15.56 -1.87 -7.05
N ASP A 52 -15.97 -1.54 -8.27
CA ASP A 52 -17.00 -2.28 -9.02
C ASP A 52 -16.57 -3.73 -9.27
N ALA A 53 -15.31 -3.95 -9.66
CA ALA A 53 -14.77 -5.29 -9.86
C ALA A 53 -14.74 -6.11 -8.55
N ILE A 54 -14.43 -5.48 -7.42
CA ILE A 54 -14.44 -6.10 -6.08
C ILE A 54 -15.88 -6.39 -5.63
N ALA A 55 -16.81 -5.48 -5.88
CA ALA A 55 -18.22 -5.58 -5.46
C ALA A 55 -18.94 -6.80 -6.08
N LEU A 56 -18.43 -7.36 -7.18
CA LEU A 56 -18.91 -8.64 -7.73
C LEU A 56 -18.83 -9.80 -6.72
N ALA A 57 -17.94 -9.72 -5.72
CA ALA A 57 -17.89 -10.68 -4.62
C ALA A 57 -19.11 -10.55 -3.70
N SER A 58 -19.67 -9.35 -3.57
CA SER A 58 -20.73 -8.99 -2.62
C SER A 58 -22.12 -8.91 -3.23
N ARG A 59 -22.26 -8.95 -4.57
CA ARG A 59 -23.56 -8.95 -5.24
C ARG A 59 -24.41 -10.11 -4.72
N ALA A 60 -25.40 -9.78 -3.90
CA ALA A 60 -26.55 -10.62 -3.63
C ALA A 60 -27.44 -10.60 -4.88
N ASN A 61 -27.99 -11.76 -5.25
CA ASN A 61 -28.93 -11.84 -6.36
C ASN A 61 -30.16 -11.00 -5.99
N GLU A 62 -30.47 -9.98 -6.78
CA GLU A 62 -31.80 -9.37 -6.79
C GLU A 62 -32.77 -10.42 -7.34
N ASP A 63 -33.73 -10.83 -6.50
CA ASP A 63 -34.93 -11.66 -6.72
C ASP A 63 -34.87 -12.90 -7.68
N ASP A 64 -35.29 -14.06 -7.13
CA ASP A 64 -35.64 -15.33 -7.81
C ASP A 64 -34.53 -16.20 -8.47
N GLN A 65 -33.25 -15.84 -8.42
CA GLN A 65 -32.17 -16.65 -9.02
C GLN A 65 -31.44 -17.53 -7.97
N PRO A 66 -31.17 -18.84 -8.26
CA PRO A 66 -30.43 -19.72 -7.34
C PRO A 66 -29.13 -19.07 -6.88
N SER A 67 -28.90 -19.07 -5.56
CA SER A 67 -27.77 -18.41 -4.91
C SER A 67 -26.45 -18.85 -5.54
N VAL A 68 -25.71 -17.92 -6.15
CA VAL A 68 -24.37 -18.21 -6.65
C VAL A 68 -23.46 -18.52 -5.46
N PRO A 69 -22.77 -19.69 -5.44
CA PRO A 69 -21.88 -20.03 -4.33
C PRO A 69 -20.83 -18.95 -4.10
N ALA A 70 -20.47 -18.71 -2.83
CA ALA A 70 -19.48 -17.69 -2.45
C ALA A 70 -18.15 -17.84 -3.20
N GLU A 71 -17.69 -19.08 -3.39
CA GLU A 71 -16.47 -19.38 -4.15
C GLU A 71 -16.55 -18.87 -5.61
N GLN A 72 -17.72 -18.99 -6.24
CA GLN A 72 -17.91 -18.56 -7.61
C GLN A 72 -17.98 -17.03 -7.72
N ARG A 73 -18.53 -16.35 -6.71
CA ARG A 73 -18.48 -14.87 -6.60
C ARG A 73 -17.04 -14.37 -6.43
N ILE A 74 -16.25 -15.01 -5.57
CA ILE A 74 -14.83 -14.68 -5.39
C ILE A 74 -14.03 -14.89 -6.68
N LYS A 75 -14.26 -16.00 -7.40
CA LYS A 75 -13.62 -16.24 -8.71
C LYS A 75 -13.98 -15.16 -9.73
N LEU A 76 -15.24 -14.74 -9.76
CA LEU A 76 -15.70 -13.68 -10.65
C LEU A 76 -15.02 -12.35 -10.33
N ALA A 77 -15.00 -11.95 -9.05
CA ALA A 77 -14.33 -10.72 -8.60
C ALA A 77 -12.83 -10.76 -8.89
N SER A 78 -12.17 -11.90 -8.65
CA SER A 78 -10.74 -12.06 -8.95
C SER A 78 -10.43 -11.92 -10.45
N SER A 79 -11.28 -12.48 -11.30
CA SER A 79 -11.17 -12.33 -12.75
C SER A 79 -11.40 -10.87 -13.17
N ALA A 80 -12.41 -10.21 -12.61
CA ALA A 80 -12.72 -8.82 -12.91
C ALA A 80 -11.59 -7.87 -12.48
N VAL A 81 -11.00 -8.05 -11.28
CA VAL A 81 -9.86 -7.25 -10.82
C VAL A 81 -8.63 -7.49 -11.70
N SER A 82 -8.38 -8.73 -12.12
CA SER A 82 -7.27 -9.05 -13.03
C SER A 82 -7.46 -8.39 -14.40
N LYS A 83 -8.69 -8.39 -14.92
CA LYS A 83 -9.06 -7.72 -16.17
C LYS A 83 -8.89 -6.21 -16.04
N TRP A 84 -9.47 -5.60 -14.99
CA TRP A 84 -9.32 -4.18 -14.69
C TRP A 84 -7.84 -3.77 -14.64
N ALA A 85 -7.01 -4.53 -13.95
CA ALA A 85 -5.58 -4.26 -13.86
C ALA A 85 -4.84 -4.36 -15.21
N GLY A 86 -5.31 -5.21 -16.13
CA GLY A 86 -4.75 -5.32 -17.48
C GLY A 86 -5.17 -4.18 -18.41
N GLU A 87 -6.32 -3.55 -18.15
CA GLU A 87 -6.90 -2.50 -19.00
C GLU A 87 -6.70 -1.09 -18.41
N SER A 88 -6.41 -0.98 -17.11
CA SER A 88 -6.27 0.29 -16.40
C SER A 88 -4.92 0.95 -16.66
N SER A 89 -4.96 2.09 -17.35
CA SER A 89 -3.80 2.95 -17.55
C SER A 89 -3.27 3.52 -16.22
N ALA A 90 -4.16 3.90 -15.31
CA ALA A 90 -3.82 4.36 -13.96
C ALA A 90 -3.04 3.28 -13.17
N TRP A 91 -3.53 2.04 -13.19
CA TRP A 91 -2.86 0.90 -12.56
C TRP A 91 -1.50 0.61 -13.20
N ALA A 92 -1.39 0.73 -14.52
CA ALA A 92 -0.12 0.57 -15.22
C ALA A 92 0.93 1.59 -14.72
N THR A 93 0.55 2.85 -14.55
CA THR A 93 1.44 3.88 -13.98
C THR A 93 1.87 3.55 -12.55
N VAL A 94 0.94 3.12 -11.68
CA VAL A 94 1.28 2.69 -10.31
C VAL A 94 2.30 1.56 -10.32
N ASN A 95 2.12 0.59 -11.22
CA ASN A 95 3.04 -0.53 -11.35
C ASN A 95 4.43 -0.11 -11.84
N GLU A 96 4.52 0.87 -12.75
CA GLU A 96 5.80 1.44 -13.18
C GLU A 96 6.51 2.24 -12.08
N LEU A 97 5.77 3.00 -11.26
CA LEU A 97 6.34 3.71 -10.10
C LEU A 97 6.94 2.73 -9.08
N VAL A 98 6.24 1.62 -8.82
CA VAL A 98 6.77 0.52 -8.00
C VAL A 98 7.98 -0.12 -8.67
N ARG A 99 8.01 -0.21 -10.00
CA ARG A 99 9.16 -0.76 -10.72
C ARG A 99 10.39 0.15 -10.62
N ALA A 100 10.19 1.45 -10.72
CA ALA A 100 11.25 2.45 -10.65
C ALA A 100 11.87 2.53 -9.24
N SER A 101 11.06 2.47 -8.18
CA SER A 101 11.53 2.53 -6.79
C SER A 101 12.41 1.35 -6.37
N ASP A 102 12.17 0.17 -6.91
CA ASP A 102 13.01 -1.01 -6.68
C ASP A 102 14.29 -1.03 -7.53
N SER A 103 14.39 -0.14 -8.52
CA SER A 103 15.59 -0.02 -9.36
C SER A 103 16.60 0.85 -8.60
N THR A 104 17.40 0.21 -7.72
CA THR A 104 18.55 0.89 -7.11
C THR A 104 19.45 1.40 -8.23
N PRO A 105 19.83 2.68 -8.27
CA PRO A 105 20.79 3.15 -9.27
C PRO A 105 22.11 2.41 -9.03
N SER A 106 22.53 1.62 -10.02
CA SER A 106 23.86 1.01 -10.02
C SER A 106 24.91 2.12 -9.82
N PRO A 107 25.90 1.96 -8.92
CA PRO A 107 27.04 2.87 -8.90
C PRO A 107 27.70 2.89 -10.29
N PRO A 108 28.21 4.04 -10.75
CA PRO A 108 28.87 4.12 -12.06
C PRO A 108 30.01 3.10 -12.13
N PRO A 109 30.28 2.50 -13.31
CA PRO A 109 31.36 1.54 -13.44
C PRO A 109 32.67 2.23 -13.08
N HIS A 110 33.32 1.77 -12.02
CA HIS A 110 34.72 2.08 -11.78
C HIS A 110 35.50 1.55 -12.97
N ILE A 111 36.02 2.45 -13.79
CA ILE A 111 37.01 2.14 -14.84
C ILE A 111 38.22 1.55 -14.13
N GLY A 112 38.35 0.22 -14.21
CA GLY A 112 39.55 -0.49 -13.83
C GLY A 112 40.66 -0.20 -14.82
N SER A 113 41.50 0.79 -14.54
CA SER A 113 42.82 0.91 -15.15
C SER A 113 43.83 0.11 -14.33
N THR A 114 44.37 -0.91 -14.98
CA THR A 114 45.54 -1.68 -14.56
C THR A 114 46.76 -0.78 -14.32
N GLY A 115 47.28 -0.82 -13.10
CA GLY A 115 48.70 -0.68 -12.71
C GLY A 115 49.50 0.54 -13.15
N SER A 116 49.93 1.37 -12.20
CA SER A 116 51.35 1.61 -11.87
C SER A 116 51.51 2.76 -10.87
N SER A 117 52.34 2.51 -9.86
CA SER A 117 52.74 3.44 -8.81
C SER A 117 53.41 4.70 -9.37
N VAL A 118 52.95 5.88 -8.93
CA VAL A 118 53.77 7.09 -8.84
C VAL A 118 53.39 7.86 -7.58
N SER A 119 54.33 7.97 -6.66
CA SER A 119 54.32 8.88 -5.52
C SER A 119 54.24 10.33 -5.99
N GLY A 120 53.39 11.12 -5.35
CA GLY A 120 53.29 12.56 -5.59
C GLY A 120 52.50 13.25 -4.49
N SER A 121 53.16 13.45 -3.36
CA SER A 121 52.67 14.23 -2.23
C SER A 121 52.33 15.66 -2.64
N HIS A 122 51.14 16.16 -2.30
CA HIS A 122 50.97 17.54 -1.84
C HIS A 122 49.90 17.60 -0.77
N ASN A 123 50.26 18.29 0.30
CA ASN A 123 49.57 18.33 1.56
C ASN A 123 48.78 19.65 1.60
N VAL A 124 47.54 19.64 2.08
CA VAL A 124 47.08 20.73 2.94
C VAL A 124 46.20 20.16 4.03
N SER A 125 46.67 20.31 5.26
CA SER A 125 45.92 20.11 6.49
C SER A 125 45.08 21.34 6.79
N THR A 126 43.93 21.14 7.41
CA THR A 126 43.67 21.76 8.72
C THR A 126 42.71 20.85 9.48
N SER A 127 43.29 20.23 10.51
CA SER A 127 42.66 19.56 11.63
C SER A 127 41.99 20.59 12.54
N VAL A 128 40.88 20.24 13.22
CA VAL A 128 40.88 19.73 14.60
C VAL A 128 39.48 19.27 15.00
N ASP A 129 39.50 18.25 15.86
CA ASP A 129 38.46 17.35 16.35
C ASP A 129 37.84 17.89 17.68
N PRO A 130 37.23 17.07 18.57
CA PRO A 130 35.79 16.79 18.73
C PRO A 130 35.21 17.30 20.08
N THR A 131 33.95 16.95 20.41
CA THR A 131 33.45 16.48 21.75
C THR A 131 32.10 17.08 22.19
N LEU A 132 31.12 16.18 22.39
CA LEU A 132 29.93 16.18 23.27
C LEU A 132 29.08 17.46 23.47
N GLY A 133 27.79 17.32 23.16
CA GLY A 133 26.74 18.23 23.62
C GLY A 133 25.34 17.68 23.32
N SER A 134 24.93 16.66 24.08
CA SER A 134 23.51 16.33 24.25
C SER A 134 22.78 17.54 24.84
N THR A 135 21.78 18.05 24.14
CA THR A 135 20.51 18.54 24.71
C THR A 135 19.53 18.86 23.58
N ARG A 136 18.44 18.06 23.52
CA ARG A 136 17.19 18.33 22.81
C ARG A 136 16.56 19.64 23.32
N GLY A 137 16.39 20.63 22.45
CA GLY A 137 15.34 21.66 22.54
C GLY A 137 14.36 21.40 21.39
N ARG A 138 13.10 20.99 21.64
CA ARG A 138 11.95 21.78 22.09
C ARG A 138 11.46 22.72 20.99
N GLU A 139 10.46 22.24 20.25
CA GLU A 139 9.53 22.96 19.37
C GLU A 139 8.18 22.20 19.42
N PRO A 140 7.02 22.84 19.15
CA PRO A 140 5.92 22.91 20.12
C PRO A 140 4.84 21.83 20.01
N ALA A 141 4.15 21.69 21.14
CA ALA A 141 2.99 20.84 21.38
C ALA A 141 1.81 21.16 20.47
N HIS A 142 1.46 20.21 19.60
CA HIS A 142 0.07 19.98 19.22
C HIS A 142 -0.44 18.85 20.10
N SER A 143 -1.29 19.21 21.04
CA SER A 143 -2.02 18.30 21.92
C SER A 143 -2.95 17.42 21.10
N ASN A 144 -2.43 16.32 20.54
CA ASN A 144 -3.27 15.18 20.25
C ASN A 144 -3.38 14.40 21.55
N THR A 145 -4.56 14.50 22.17
CA THR A 145 -5.02 13.63 23.23
C THR A 145 -4.65 12.19 22.87
N GLU A 146 -3.63 11.66 23.54
CA GLU A 146 -3.35 10.23 23.61
C GLU A 146 -4.58 9.58 24.23
N ILE A 147 -5.52 9.17 23.38
CA ILE A 147 -6.47 8.14 23.75
C ILE A 147 -5.60 6.90 23.91
N THR A 148 -5.48 6.45 25.14
CA THR A 148 -4.79 5.23 25.52
C THR A 148 -5.36 4.07 24.69
N ASP A 149 -4.66 3.68 23.62
CA ASP A 149 -4.94 2.53 22.74
C ASP A 149 -4.73 1.18 23.47
N SER A 150 -5.15 1.09 24.73
CA SER A 150 -4.88 -0.04 25.63
C SER A 150 -6.03 -1.03 25.74
N ASN A 151 -7.17 -0.78 25.08
CA ASN A 151 -8.43 -1.50 25.32
C ASN A 151 -9.00 -2.24 24.09
N PHE A 152 -8.31 -2.22 22.95
CA PHE A 152 -8.76 -2.89 21.73
C PHE A 152 -7.66 -3.73 21.10
N TRP A 153 -8.04 -4.78 20.37
CA TRP A 153 -7.15 -5.53 19.49
C TRP A 153 -7.68 -5.49 18.05
N ALA A 154 -6.77 -5.25 17.11
CA ALA A 154 -7.11 -5.29 15.69
C ALA A 154 -7.09 -6.75 15.19
N CYS A 155 -8.15 -7.15 14.50
CA CYS A 155 -8.23 -8.48 13.91
C CYS A 155 -7.13 -8.65 12.83
N PRO A 156 -6.29 -9.71 12.89
CA PRO A 156 -5.25 -9.91 11.89
C PRO A 156 -5.81 -10.26 10.50
N HIS A 157 -7.07 -10.69 10.43
CA HIS A 157 -7.72 -11.09 9.18
C HIS A 157 -8.50 -9.96 8.51
N CYS A 158 -9.27 -9.18 9.26
CA CYS A 158 -10.17 -8.16 8.71
C CYS A 158 -9.95 -6.75 9.28
N THR A 159 -8.94 -6.56 10.13
CA THR A 159 -8.51 -5.30 10.76
C THR A 159 -9.56 -4.55 11.60
N TYR A 160 -10.72 -5.15 11.83
CA TYR A 160 -11.70 -4.64 12.77
C TYR A 160 -11.12 -4.53 14.19
N HIS A 161 -11.42 -3.43 14.87
CA HIS A 161 -10.98 -3.18 16.24
C HIS A 161 -11.99 -3.78 17.20
N ASN A 162 -11.60 -4.90 17.82
CA ASN A 162 -12.40 -5.64 18.76
C ASN A 162 -12.04 -5.22 20.19
N GLU A 163 -12.98 -5.34 21.12
CA GLU A 163 -12.71 -5.14 22.55
C GLU A 163 -11.68 -6.16 23.06
N LEU A 164 -10.80 -5.77 23.99
CA LEU A 164 -9.75 -6.66 24.52
C LEU A 164 -10.28 -7.93 25.20
N GLU A 165 -11.54 -7.92 25.64
CA GLU A 165 -12.23 -9.04 26.28
C GLU A 165 -12.71 -10.10 25.28
N THR A 166 -12.87 -9.76 24.00
CA THR A 166 -13.32 -10.72 22.99
C THR A 166 -12.16 -11.59 22.50
N LEU A 167 -12.40 -12.90 22.43
CA LEU A 167 -11.42 -13.89 21.95
C LEU A 167 -11.55 -14.16 20.45
N GLU A 168 -12.62 -13.69 19.82
CA GLU A 168 -12.94 -13.85 18.41
C GLU A 168 -13.36 -12.51 17.83
N CYS A 169 -13.11 -12.30 16.54
CA CYS A 169 -13.46 -11.07 15.88
C CYS A 169 -14.97 -10.98 15.64
N GLU A 170 -15.62 -9.89 16.04
CA GLU A 170 -17.07 -9.69 15.85
C GLU A 170 -17.47 -9.64 14.36
N MET A 171 -16.60 -9.10 13.51
CA MET A 171 -16.86 -8.98 12.08
C MET A 171 -16.67 -10.27 11.28
N CYS A 172 -15.70 -11.12 11.62
CA CYS A 172 -15.36 -12.29 10.80
C CYS A 172 -15.40 -13.63 11.55
N GLY A 173 -15.62 -13.63 12.86
CA GLY A 173 -15.70 -14.82 13.71
C GLY A 173 -14.37 -15.56 13.91
N LEU A 174 -13.24 -15.02 13.45
CA LEU A 174 -11.94 -15.68 13.57
C LEU A 174 -11.29 -15.39 14.93
N PRO A 175 -10.57 -16.36 15.53
CA PRO A 175 -9.95 -16.18 16.83
C PRO A 175 -8.85 -15.13 16.80
N ARG A 176 -8.64 -14.48 17.95
CA ARG A 176 -7.63 -13.44 18.15
C ARG A 176 -6.21 -13.91 17.88
N HIS A 177 -5.95 -15.18 18.18
CA HIS A 177 -4.68 -15.85 17.95
C HIS A 177 -4.92 -17.05 17.02
N ALA A 178 -4.89 -16.80 15.71
CA ALA A 178 -4.95 -17.82 14.66
C ALA A 178 -3.56 -18.04 14.04
#